data_AF-A0A803SS09-F1
#
_entry.id   AF-A0A803SS09-F1
#
_cell.length_a   1.000
_cell.length_b   1.000
_cell.length_c   1.000
_cell.angle_alpha   90.00
_cell.angle_beta   90.00
_cell.angle_gamma   90.00
#
_symmetry.space_group_name_H-M   'P 1'
#
loop_
_entity.id
_entity.type
_entity.pdbx_description
1 polymer ?
#
loop_
_entity_poly.entity_id
_entity_poly.type
_entity_poly.pdbx_seq_one_letter_code
_entity_poly.pdbx_strand_id
1 'polypeptide(L)'
;MAHGFNFLIKVKEEEEEEKSSCRIFLAAFAGGCTLHGLSHVFLPGPLTPRRLAWAGAVLAALGAFLFQAAERVRYFRGYPRVTTLDEAEGRALLFPAVSLCNFNRARRSRLTPDDLRWVGPPLLGVEPPDFPRYLQALGWEGPPALGPFFPSTRFDMQAFVGRTGHRMEDMLLGCRFGGRECGPANFTSVSPPQHTPRLSSAETPSPGMFGHTVQVSRTWLMALWSAVRPIALDQGHSAPEGLSCSVF
;
A
#
# COMPACT_ATOMS: atom_id res chain seq x y z
N MET A 1 -64.58 -32.69 -41.69
CA MET A 1 -64.08 -32.64 -40.30
C MET A 1 -63.13 -33.79 -39.94
N ALA A 2 -63.29 -35.02 -40.46
CA ALA A 2 -62.42 -36.16 -40.12
C ALA A 2 -60.93 -36.03 -40.53
N HIS A 3 -60.63 -35.39 -41.68
CA HIS A 3 -59.25 -35.25 -42.15
C HIS A 3 -58.36 -34.32 -41.28
N GLY A 4 -58.94 -33.27 -40.68
CA GLY A 4 -58.19 -32.38 -39.79
C GLY A 4 -57.87 -33.00 -38.42
N PHE A 5 -58.72 -33.90 -37.94
CA PHE A 5 -58.53 -34.61 -36.67
C PHE A 5 -57.40 -35.65 -36.76
N ASN A 6 -57.34 -36.40 -37.87
CA ASN A 6 -56.22 -37.34 -38.11
C ASN A 6 -54.87 -36.62 -38.29
N PHE A 7 -54.86 -35.43 -38.87
CA PHE A 7 -53.63 -34.63 -38.99
C PHE A 7 -53.15 -34.13 -37.62
N LEU A 8 -54.05 -33.64 -36.78
CA LEU A 8 -53.73 -33.22 -35.41
C LEU A 8 -53.25 -34.39 -34.53
N ILE A 9 -53.84 -35.58 -34.68
CA ILE A 9 -53.34 -36.78 -33.99
C ILE A 9 -51.94 -37.14 -34.45
N LYS A 10 -51.68 -37.11 -35.76
CA LYS A 10 -50.36 -37.41 -36.32
C LYS A 10 -49.28 -36.40 -35.89
N VAL A 11 -49.61 -35.11 -35.88
CA VAL A 11 -48.71 -34.07 -35.37
C VAL A 11 -48.46 -34.25 -33.87
N LYS A 12 -49.48 -34.62 -33.09
CA LYS A 12 -49.34 -34.86 -31.65
C LYS A 12 -48.52 -36.12 -31.33
N GLU A 13 -48.66 -37.16 -32.14
CA GLU A 13 -47.85 -38.38 -32.06
C GLU A 13 -46.37 -38.09 -32.38
N GLU A 14 -46.10 -37.34 -33.46
CA GLU A 14 -44.73 -36.93 -33.83
C GLU A 14 -44.09 -36.03 -32.74
N GLU A 15 -44.86 -35.12 -32.12
CA GLU A 15 -44.39 -34.24 -31.05
C GLU A 15 -44.14 -34.99 -29.72
N GLU A 16 -44.95 -36.02 -29.41
CA GLU A 16 -44.72 -36.89 -28.23
C GLU A 16 -43.53 -37.83 -28.42
N GLU A 17 -43.28 -38.31 -29.65
CA GLU A 17 -42.14 -39.16 -29.98
C GLU A 17 -40.81 -38.40 -29.89
N GLU A 18 -40.76 -37.15 -30.38
CA GLU A 18 -39.59 -36.28 -30.25
C GLU A 18 -39.28 -35.96 -28.78
N LYS A 19 -40.32 -35.68 -27.97
CA LYS A 19 -40.19 -35.40 -26.53
C LYS A 19 -39.74 -36.64 -25.73
N SER A 20 -40.16 -37.83 -26.15
CA SER A 20 -39.71 -39.10 -25.60
C SER A 20 -38.23 -39.34 -25.89
N SER A 21 -37.81 -39.14 -27.15
CA SER A 21 -36.41 -39.27 -27.59
C SER A 21 -35.48 -38.30 -26.83
N CYS A 22 -35.89 -37.04 -26.69
CA CYS A 22 -35.13 -36.03 -25.93
C CYS A 22 -34.98 -36.41 -24.44
N ARG A 23 -36.03 -36.95 -23.80
CA ARG A 23 -35.96 -37.42 -22.40
C ARG A 23 -35.02 -38.61 -22.23
N ILE A 24 -35.03 -39.55 -23.17
CA ILE A 24 -34.15 -40.72 -23.15
C ILE A 24 -32.68 -40.29 -23.32
N PHE A 25 -32.41 -39.36 -24.24
CA PHE A 25 -31.07 -38.80 -24.44
C PHE A 25 -30.57 -38.05 -23.20
N LEU A 26 -31.41 -37.21 -22.59
CA LEU A 26 -31.04 -36.44 -21.39
C LEU A 26 -30.79 -37.35 -20.18
N ALA A 27 -31.56 -38.43 -20.04
CA ALA A 27 -31.37 -39.45 -19.00
C ALA A 27 -30.06 -40.24 -19.20
N ALA A 28 -29.75 -40.62 -20.45
CA ALA A 28 -28.51 -41.29 -20.80
C ALA A 28 -27.28 -40.39 -20.54
N PHE A 29 -27.37 -39.10 -20.91
CA PHE A 29 -26.35 -38.10 -20.62
C PHE A 29 -26.15 -37.89 -19.11
N ALA A 30 -27.25 -37.73 -18.35
CA ALA A 30 -27.18 -37.56 -16.91
C ALA A 30 -26.63 -38.79 -16.18
N GLY A 31 -26.88 -40.00 -16.72
CA GLY A 31 -26.28 -41.24 -16.23
C GLY A 31 -24.80 -41.39 -16.56
N GLY A 32 -24.34 -40.83 -17.69
CA GLY A 32 -22.94 -40.85 -18.12
C GLY A 32 -22.08 -39.68 -17.62
N CYS A 33 -22.69 -38.63 -17.07
CA CYS A 33 -21.96 -37.47 -16.55
C CYS A 33 -21.33 -37.75 -15.18
N THR A 34 -20.23 -37.06 -14.87
CA THR A 34 -19.57 -37.13 -13.56
C THR A 34 -20.18 -36.18 -12.53
N LEU A 35 -21.24 -35.44 -12.90
CA LEU A 35 -21.91 -34.51 -11.99
C LEU A 35 -22.77 -35.27 -10.98
N HIS A 36 -22.28 -35.35 -9.74
CA HIS A 36 -22.97 -36.03 -8.66
C HIS A 36 -24.40 -35.48 -8.46
N GLY A 37 -25.37 -36.38 -8.36
CA GLY A 37 -26.77 -36.05 -8.14
C GLY A 37 -27.58 -35.77 -9.41
N LEU A 38 -26.95 -35.50 -10.57
CA LEU A 38 -27.67 -35.24 -11.82
C LEU A 38 -28.38 -36.49 -12.35
N SER A 39 -27.75 -37.65 -12.18
CA SER A 39 -28.33 -38.95 -12.52
C SER A 39 -29.65 -39.18 -11.77
N HIS A 40 -29.79 -38.75 -10.52
CA HIS A 40 -31.02 -38.90 -9.72
C HIS A 40 -32.16 -37.96 -10.12
N VAL A 41 -31.86 -36.91 -10.89
CA VAL A 41 -32.85 -35.93 -11.38
C VAL A 41 -33.53 -36.43 -12.65
N PHE A 42 -32.79 -37.06 -13.56
CA PHE A 42 -33.26 -37.43 -14.91
C PHE A 42 -33.59 -38.92 -15.08
N LEU A 43 -34.06 -39.63 -14.04
CA LEU A 43 -34.56 -40.99 -14.22
C LEU A 43 -35.79 -41.04 -15.15
N PRO A 44 -35.94 -42.06 -16.02
CA PRO A 44 -37.19 -42.28 -16.74
C PRO A 44 -38.34 -42.53 -15.74
N GLY A 45 -39.48 -41.84 -15.89
CA GLY A 45 -40.67 -41.99 -15.02
C GLY A 45 -41.31 -40.65 -14.58
N PRO A 46 -42.39 -40.67 -13.76
CA PRO A 46 -43.12 -39.48 -13.31
C PRO A 46 -42.33 -38.61 -12.32
N LEU A 47 -42.72 -37.34 -12.19
CA LEU A 47 -42.15 -36.39 -11.22
C LEU A 47 -42.48 -36.85 -9.79
N THR A 48 -41.47 -37.35 -9.07
CA THR A 48 -41.62 -37.76 -7.67
C THR A 48 -41.06 -36.68 -6.74
N PRO A 49 -41.58 -36.56 -5.50
CA PRO A 49 -41.03 -35.60 -4.51
C PRO A 49 -39.53 -35.83 -4.24
N ARG A 50 -39.07 -37.09 -4.34
CA ARG A 50 -37.65 -37.45 -4.25
C ARG A 50 -36.81 -36.80 -5.35
N ARG A 51 -37.32 -36.72 -6.59
CA ARG A 51 -36.62 -36.05 -7.71
C ARG A 51 -36.57 -34.54 -7.52
N LEU A 52 -37.64 -33.94 -7.02
CA LEU A 52 -37.66 -32.52 -6.68
C LEU A 52 -36.66 -32.20 -5.57
N ALA A 53 -36.55 -33.06 -4.56
CA ALA A 53 -35.54 -32.93 -3.51
C ALA A 53 -34.10 -33.02 -4.07
N TRP A 54 -33.81 -33.98 -4.96
CA TRP A 54 -32.51 -34.07 -5.63
C TRP A 54 -32.22 -32.88 -6.54
N ALA A 55 -33.20 -32.41 -7.32
CA ALA A 55 -33.05 -31.24 -8.16
C ALA A 55 -32.77 -29.99 -7.32
N GLY A 56 -33.50 -29.81 -6.22
CA GLY A 56 -33.26 -28.74 -5.26
C GLY A 56 -31.86 -28.82 -4.64
N ALA A 57 -31.41 -30.01 -4.24
CA ALA A 57 -30.08 -30.22 -3.69
C ALA A 57 -28.96 -29.92 -4.70
N VAL A 58 -29.11 -30.35 -5.96
CA VAL A 58 -28.16 -30.06 -7.04
C VAL A 58 -28.10 -28.56 -7.35
N LEU A 59 -29.27 -27.89 -7.42
CA LEU A 59 -29.34 -26.44 -7.62
C LEU A 59 -28.73 -25.65 -6.45
N ALA A 60 -29.00 -26.07 -5.21
CA ALA A 60 -28.42 -25.47 -4.02
C ALA A 60 -26.89 -25.64 -4.00
N ALA A 61 -26.40 -26.84 -4.32
CA ALA A 61 -24.96 -27.12 -4.41
C ALA A 61 -24.28 -26.27 -5.50
N LEU A 62 -24.89 -26.16 -6.68
CA LEU A 62 -24.40 -25.33 -7.78
C LEU A 62 -24.40 -23.84 -7.39
N GLY A 63 -25.48 -23.34 -6.78
CA GLY A 63 -25.57 -21.97 -6.32
C GLY A 63 -24.52 -21.63 -5.26
N ALA A 64 -24.33 -22.52 -4.28
CA ALA A 64 -23.29 -22.37 -3.25
C ALA A 64 -21.88 -22.38 -3.86
N PHE A 65 -21.61 -23.27 -4.81
CA PHE A 65 -20.34 -23.34 -5.53
C PHE A 65 -20.05 -22.03 -6.30
N LEU A 66 -21.01 -21.55 -7.09
CA LEU A 66 -20.85 -20.30 -7.87
C LEU A 66 -20.67 -19.08 -6.98
N PHE A 67 -21.40 -19.00 -5.86
CA PHE A 67 -21.24 -17.93 -4.89
C PHE A 67 -19.83 -17.93 -4.28
N GLN A 68 -19.36 -19.09 -3.79
CA GLN A 68 -18.02 -19.24 -3.23
C GLN A 68 -16.93 -18.94 -4.27
N ALA A 69 -17.09 -19.40 -5.51
CA ALA A 69 -16.16 -19.12 -6.59
C ALA A 69 -16.09 -17.61 -6.88
N ALA A 70 -17.24 -16.94 -6.99
CA ALA A 70 -17.29 -15.50 -7.24
C ALA A 70 -16.61 -14.70 -6.12
N GLU A 71 -16.84 -15.05 -4.86
CA GLU A 71 -16.16 -14.44 -3.71
C GLU A 71 -14.65 -14.62 -3.78
N ARG A 72 -14.17 -15.82 -4.13
CA ARG A 72 -12.72 -16.07 -4.27
C ARG A 72 -12.11 -15.31 -5.44
N VAL A 73 -12.81 -15.19 -6.58
CA VAL A 73 -12.36 -14.37 -7.70
C VAL A 73 -12.31 -12.88 -7.33
N ARG A 74 -13.31 -12.36 -6.60
CA ARG A 74 -13.29 -10.98 -6.10
C ARG A 74 -12.13 -10.74 -5.15
N TYR A 75 -11.91 -11.65 -4.21
CA TYR A 75 -10.77 -11.58 -3.28
C TYR A 75 -9.43 -11.59 -4.02
N PHE A 76 -9.26 -12.50 -4.99
CA PHE A 76 -8.04 -12.57 -5.81
C PHE A 76 -7.80 -11.27 -6.60
N ARG A 77 -8.86 -10.68 -7.17
CA ARG A 77 -8.79 -9.39 -7.89
C ARG A 77 -8.50 -8.20 -6.98
N GLY A 78 -8.69 -8.33 -5.67
CA GLY A 78 -8.26 -7.33 -4.69
C GLY A 78 -6.75 -7.31 -4.45
N TYR A 79 -6.00 -8.26 -5.03
CA TYR A 79 -4.56 -8.43 -4.85
C TYR A 79 -4.07 -8.26 -3.40
N PRO A 80 -4.69 -8.96 -2.42
CA PRO A 80 -4.26 -8.87 -1.04
C PRO A 80 -2.84 -9.42 -0.91
N ARG A 81 -1.98 -8.71 -0.17
CA ARG A 81 -0.62 -9.13 0.12
C ARG A 81 -0.48 -9.41 1.60
N VAL A 82 0.27 -10.46 1.93
CA VAL A 82 0.70 -10.77 3.30
C VAL A 82 2.22 -10.69 3.30
N THR A 83 2.77 -9.89 4.20
CA THR A 83 4.20 -9.77 4.42
C THR A 83 4.60 -10.59 5.63
N THR A 84 5.53 -11.51 5.46
CA THR A 84 6.20 -12.20 6.56
C THR A 84 7.47 -11.45 6.92
N LEU A 85 7.75 -11.34 8.22
CA LEU A 85 8.96 -10.72 8.74
C LEU A 85 9.84 -11.82 9.31
N ASP A 86 11.03 -11.95 8.75
CA ASP A 86 12.02 -12.93 9.20
C ASP A 86 13.30 -12.18 9.60
N GLU A 87 13.88 -12.56 10.73
CA GLU A 87 15.18 -12.06 11.18
C GLU A 87 16.25 -13.08 10.81
N ALA A 88 17.18 -12.69 9.94
CA ALA A 88 18.29 -13.52 9.52
C ALA A 88 19.61 -12.93 10.04
N GLU A 89 20.38 -13.74 10.77
CA GLU A 89 21.70 -13.34 11.24
C GLU A 89 22.76 -13.54 10.13
N GLY A 90 23.46 -12.47 9.78
CA GLY A 90 24.54 -12.49 8.80
C GLY A 90 25.91 -12.37 9.47
N ARG A 91 26.87 -13.23 9.11
CA ARG A 91 28.26 -13.16 9.62
C ARG A 91 28.99 -11.86 9.22
N ALA A 92 28.58 -11.25 8.12
CA ALA A 92 29.12 -9.98 7.63
C ALA A 92 27.98 -9.15 7.03
N LEU A 93 27.83 -7.92 7.51
CA LEU A 93 26.85 -6.96 7.03
C LEU A 93 27.59 -5.75 6.44
N LEU A 94 27.02 -5.17 5.38
CA LEU A 94 27.53 -3.93 4.82
C LEU A 94 27.26 -2.80 5.80
N PHE A 95 28.30 -2.07 6.18
CA PHE A 95 28.13 -0.89 7.02
C PHE A 95 27.40 0.21 6.21
N PRO A 96 26.33 0.79 6.76
CA PRO A 96 25.54 1.77 6.04
C PRO A 96 26.31 3.09 5.85
N ALA A 97 25.84 3.91 4.90
CA ALA A 97 26.30 5.28 4.79
C ALA A 97 25.81 6.11 5.98
N VAL A 98 26.74 6.73 6.71
CA VAL A 98 26.43 7.62 7.84
C VAL A 98 26.54 9.07 7.37
N SER A 99 25.41 9.77 7.38
CA SER A 99 25.35 11.19 7.03
C SER A 99 25.31 12.04 8.30
N LEU A 100 26.30 12.92 8.45
CA LEU A 100 26.43 13.82 9.60
C LEU A 100 26.22 15.26 9.13
N CYS A 101 25.38 16.01 9.84
CA CYS A 101 25.17 17.44 9.60
C CYS A 101 25.21 18.18 10.93
N ASN A 102 25.96 19.28 10.98
CA ASN A 102 25.91 20.15 12.14
C ASN A 102 24.57 20.89 12.16
N PHE A 103 23.89 20.90 13.32
CA PHE A 103 22.65 21.67 13.49
C PHE A 103 22.87 23.16 13.24
N ASN A 104 24.06 23.66 13.56
CA ASN A 104 24.44 25.00 13.13
C ASN A 104 24.71 25.00 11.62
N ARG A 105 23.88 25.76 10.90
CA ARG A 105 23.90 25.84 9.43
C ARG A 105 25.09 26.63 8.90
N ALA A 106 25.63 27.57 9.69
CA ALA A 106 26.72 28.44 9.26
C ALA A 106 27.66 28.79 10.43
N ARG A 107 28.96 28.76 10.17
CA ARG A 107 29.99 29.21 11.10
C ARG A 107 29.91 30.73 11.24
N ARG A 108 29.62 31.17 12.45
CA ARG A 108 29.56 32.59 12.84
C ARG A 108 30.80 33.38 12.39
N SER A 109 31.99 32.81 12.56
CA SER A 109 33.28 33.43 12.19
C SER A 109 33.52 33.61 10.70
N ARG A 110 32.70 32.99 9.83
CA ARG A 110 32.83 33.07 8.37
C ARG A 110 31.75 33.95 7.72
N LEU A 111 30.84 34.52 8.51
CA LEU A 111 29.81 35.42 8.03
C LEU A 111 30.39 36.79 7.70
N THR A 112 29.96 37.32 6.56
CA THR A 112 30.25 38.69 6.12
C THR A 112 29.01 39.57 6.23
N PRO A 113 29.17 40.91 6.27
CA PRO A 113 28.03 41.82 6.33
C PRO A 113 27.06 41.65 5.15
N ASP A 114 27.58 41.35 3.96
CA ASP A 114 26.77 41.06 2.78
C ASP A 114 25.85 39.85 3.00
N ASP A 115 26.33 38.80 3.68
CA ASP A 115 25.52 37.61 3.97
C ASP A 115 24.32 37.94 4.87
N LEU A 116 24.49 38.82 5.87
CA LEU A 116 23.38 39.18 6.76
C LEU A 116 22.23 39.83 6.01
N ARG A 117 22.53 40.61 4.95
CA ARG A 117 21.49 41.22 4.13
C ARG A 117 20.65 40.19 3.36
N TRP A 118 21.29 39.12 2.89
CA TRP A 118 20.64 38.11 2.04
C TRP A 118 20.02 36.96 2.84
N VAL A 119 20.75 36.44 3.83
CA VAL A 119 20.37 35.25 4.61
C VAL A 119 20.07 35.53 6.08
N GLY A 120 20.27 36.75 6.58
CA GLY A 120 20.03 37.11 7.98
C GLY A 120 18.62 36.76 8.46
N PRO A 121 17.55 37.37 7.92
CA PRO A 121 16.19 37.04 8.31
C PRO A 121 15.77 35.59 7.98
N PRO A 122 15.95 35.08 6.74
CA PRO A 122 15.40 33.78 6.37
C PRO A 122 16.17 32.57 6.91
N LEU A 123 17.45 32.72 7.28
CA LEU A 123 18.29 31.60 7.71
C LEU A 123 18.83 31.74 9.14
N LEU A 124 19.16 32.96 9.57
CA LEU A 124 19.78 33.22 10.86
C LEU A 124 18.80 33.79 11.89
N GLY A 125 17.58 34.15 11.48
CA GLY A 125 16.58 34.77 12.35
C GLY A 125 17.00 36.15 12.86
N VAL A 126 17.90 36.83 12.13
CA VAL A 126 18.38 38.17 12.48
C VAL A 126 17.65 39.17 11.61
N GLU A 127 16.89 40.07 12.23
CA GLU A 127 16.17 41.13 11.52
C GLU A 127 17.09 42.32 11.17
N PRO A 128 16.79 43.11 10.12
CA PRO A 128 17.61 44.25 9.72
C PRO A 128 17.94 45.27 10.83
N PRO A 129 17.03 45.60 11.76
CA PRO A 129 17.34 46.49 12.89
C PRO A 129 18.42 45.94 13.83
N ASP A 130 18.58 44.62 13.91
CA ASP A 130 19.54 43.97 14.79
C ASP A 130 20.89 43.67 14.10
N PHE A 131 21.02 43.93 12.80
CA PHE A 131 22.28 43.75 12.06
C PHE A 131 23.48 44.45 12.71
N PRO A 132 23.40 45.73 13.17
CA PRO A 132 24.55 46.40 13.77
C PRO A 132 25.05 45.69 15.04
N ARG A 133 24.11 45.22 15.88
CA ARG A 133 24.43 44.46 17.10
C ARG A 133 25.03 43.09 16.76
N TYR A 134 24.46 42.42 15.76
CA TYR A 134 24.96 41.12 15.33
C TYR A 134 26.38 41.23 14.74
N LEU A 135 26.63 42.22 13.88
CA LEU A 135 27.95 42.52 13.31
C LEU A 135 28.99 42.86 14.38
N GLN A 136 28.64 43.70 15.35
CA GLN A 136 29.51 44.00 16.48
C GLN A 136 29.88 42.70 17.23
N ALA A 137 28.91 41.82 17.44
CA ALA A 137 29.14 40.54 18.08
C ALA A 137 29.98 39.57 17.21
N LEU A 138 30.03 39.75 15.89
CA LEU A 138 30.96 39.06 14.98
C LEU A 138 32.40 39.60 15.06
N GLY A 139 32.65 40.65 15.85
CA GLY A 139 33.94 41.34 15.86
C GLY A 139 34.15 42.25 14.65
N TRP A 140 33.07 42.57 13.91
CA TRP A 140 33.13 43.61 12.89
C TRP A 140 33.09 44.98 13.56
N GLU A 141 34.27 45.52 13.82
CA GLU A 141 34.47 46.92 14.15
C GLU A 141 34.39 47.71 12.84
N GLY A 142 33.21 48.24 12.52
CA GLY A 142 33.01 48.97 11.25
C GLY A 142 33.98 50.15 11.11
N PRO A 143 34.37 50.56 9.88
CA PRO A 143 35.11 51.80 9.68
C PRO A 143 34.29 53.02 10.16
N PRO A 144 34.94 54.11 10.60
CA PRO A 144 34.26 55.37 10.84
C PRO A 144 33.78 55.90 9.48
N ALA A 145 32.54 56.34 9.43
CA ALA A 145 31.83 56.81 8.24
C ALA A 145 31.20 55.71 7.36
N LEU A 146 29.88 55.82 7.26
CA LEU A 146 29.01 55.18 6.27
C LEU A 146 29.55 55.43 4.84
N GLY A 147 30.40 54.55 4.34
CA GLY A 147 30.35 54.17 2.92
C GLY A 147 29.10 53.30 2.74
N PRO A 148 28.28 53.47 1.69
CA PRO A 148 26.97 52.85 1.67
C PRO A 148 27.14 51.33 1.72
N PHE A 149 26.40 50.71 2.62
CA PHE A 149 26.22 49.27 2.69
C PHE A 149 25.49 48.84 1.41
N PHE A 150 26.21 48.84 0.28
CA PHE A 150 25.70 48.34 -0.98
C PHE A 150 25.83 46.83 -0.89
N PRO A 151 24.71 46.10 -0.70
CA PRO A 151 24.78 44.66 -0.88
C PRO A 151 25.28 44.37 -2.29
N SER A 152 25.94 43.23 -2.43
CA SER A 152 26.19 42.65 -3.74
C SER A 152 24.89 42.63 -4.57
N THR A 153 24.98 42.70 -5.90
CA THR A 153 23.79 42.65 -6.76
C THR A 153 23.24 41.23 -6.92
N ARG A 154 24.02 40.22 -6.52
CA ARG A 154 23.73 38.80 -6.66
C ARG A 154 24.27 38.05 -5.46
N PHE A 155 23.54 37.03 -5.04
CA PHE A 155 23.92 36.15 -3.95
C PHE A 155 23.89 34.69 -4.41
N ASP A 156 25.00 33.99 -4.23
CA ASP A 156 25.11 32.57 -4.55
C ASP A 156 25.04 31.73 -3.27
N MET A 157 23.94 30.99 -3.12
CA MET A 157 23.72 30.09 -1.98
C MET A 157 24.74 28.96 -1.92
N GLN A 158 25.24 28.47 -3.06
CA GLN A 158 26.23 27.39 -3.09
C GLN A 158 27.58 27.88 -2.59
N ALA A 159 28.01 29.05 -3.06
CA ALA A 159 29.21 29.71 -2.54
C ALA A 159 29.07 30.06 -1.05
N PHE A 160 27.90 30.52 -0.61
CA PHE A 160 27.62 30.76 0.81
C PHE A 160 27.80 29.48 1.63
N VAL A 161 27.10 28.39 1.30
CA VAL A 161 27.19 27.12 2.05
C VAL A 161 28.61 26.55 2.02
N GLY A 162 29.29 26.58 0.87
CA GLY A 162 30.67 26.08 0.77
C GLY A 162 31.68 26.86 1.62
N ARG A 163 31.46 28.16 1.82
CA ARG A 163 32.32 29.02 2.63
C ARG A 163 31.97 28.97 4.13
N THR A 164 30.70 29.15 4.46
CA THR A 164 30.23 29.31 5.85
C THR A 164 29.90 27.98 6.51
N GLY A 165 29.61 26.93 5.75
CA GLY A 165 29.33 25.59 6.26
C GLY A 165 30.46 25.02 7.11
N HIS A 166 30.12 24.11 8.01
CA HIS A 166 31.08 23.44 8.87
C HIS A 166 31.92 22.44 8.06
N ARG A 167 33.24 22.45 8.32
CA ARG A 167 34.21 21.57 7.68
C ARG A 167 34.44 20.34 8.53
N MET A 168 34.61 19.18 7.90
CA MET A 168 34.81 17.92 8.63
C MET A 168 36.13 17.96 9.40
N GLU A 169 37.15 18.59 8.81
CA GLU A 169 38.47 18.76 9.42
C GLU A 169 38.42 19.50 10.76
N ASP A 170 37.47 20.44 10.91
CA ASP A 170 37.31 21.24 12.13
C ASP A 170 36.44 20.55 13.19
N MET A 171 35.59 19.60 12.79
CA MET A 171 34.62 18.94 13.68
C MET A 171 35.07 17.54 14.13
N LEU A 172 35.86 16.85 13.31
CA LEU A 172 36.28 15.48 13.57
C LEU A 172 37.45 15.45 14.56
N LEU A 173 37.16 15.21 15.84
CA LEU A 173 38.21 15.08 16.87
C LEU A 173 38.90 13.71 16.83
N GLY A 174 38.20 12.66 16.41
CA GLY A 174 38.73 11.31 16.28
C GLY A 174 37.75 10.40 15.56
N CYS A 175 38.27 9.47 14.77
CA CYS A 175 37.45 8.56 13.97
C CYS A 175 38.11 7.19 13.94
N ARG A 176 37.33 6.15 14.27
CA ARG A 176 37.77 4.76 14.19
C ARG A 176 36.65 3.89 13.65
N PHE A 177 36.95 3.09 12.64
CA PHE A 177 36.01 2.16 12.04
C PHE A 177 36.65 0.79 11.85
N GLY A 178 36.01 -0.27 12.37
CA GLY A 178 36.55 -1.64 12.29
C GLY A 178 37.96 -1.78 12.88
N GLY A 179 38.28 -1.00 13.91
CA GLY A 179 39.61 -0.97 14.53
C GLY A 179 40.66 -0.12 13.81
N ARG A 180 40.38 0.41 12.61
CA ARG A 180 41.26 1.26 11.81
C ARG A 180 40.97 2.75 12.03
N GLU A 181 42.00 3.57 11.97
CA GLU A 181 41.85 5.03 12.01
C GLU A 181 41.21 5.55 10.71
N CYS A 182 40.33 6.53 10.84
CA CYS A 182 39.74 7.27 9.72
C CYS A 182 39.95 8.77 9.92
N GLY A 183 39.81 9.54 8.84
CA GLY A 183 39.99 10.99 8.88
C GLY A 183 39.00 11.73 7.99
N PRO A 184 39.11 13.06 7.90
CA PRO A 184 38.20 13.90 7.12
C PRO A 184 38.13 13.51 5.64
N ALA A 185 39.23 13.00 5.07
CA ALA A 185 39.29 12.52 3.69
C ALA A 185 38.38 11.30 3.40
N ASN A 186 37.94 10.58 4.43
CA ASN A 186 36.97 9.48 4.30
C ASN A 186 35.52 9.96 4.30
N PHE A 187 35.27 11.26 4.43
CA PHE A 187 33.95 11.86 4.39
C PHE A 187 33.78 12.66 3.10
N THR A 188 32.63 12.51 2.45
CA THR A 188 32.28 13.26 1.25
C THR A 188 31.28 14.35 1.59
N SER A 189 31.55 15.59 1.18
CA SER A 189 30.59 16.69 1.31
C SER A 189 29.42 16.50 0.36
N VAL A 190 28.21 16.41 0.88
CA VAL A 190 26.97 16.36 0.09
C VAL A 190 26.23 17.68 0.29
N SER A 191 26.17 18.51 -0.74
CA SER A 191 25.24 19.64 -0.78
C SER A 191 23.90 19.14 -1.32
N PRO A 192 22.76 19.35 -0.61
CA PRO A 192 21.47 18.97 -1.16
C PRO A 192 21.25 19.70 -2.49
N PRO A 193 20.68 19.03 -3.52
CA PRO A 193 20.41 19.66 -4.80
C PRO A 193 19.46 20.84 -4.62
N GLN A 194 19.72 21.94 -5.33
CA GLN A 194 18.96 23.21 -5.24
C GLN A 194 17.49 23.09 -5.68
N HIS A 195 17.05 21.91 -6.12
CA HIS A 195 15.66 21.59 -6.44
C HIS A 195 15.21 20.33 -5.68
N THR A 196 15.00 20.44 -4.38
CA THR A 196 14.02 19.57 -3.73
C THR A 196 12.71 20.35 -3.63
N PRO A 197 11.64 19.95 -4.34
CA PRO A 197 10.31 20.35 -3.91
C PRO A 197 10.21 19.97 -2.44
N ARG A 198 9.67 20.89 -1.63
CA ARG A 198 9.19 20.64 -0.27
C ARG A 198 8.63 19.22 -0.24
N LEU A 199 9.15 18.36 0.63
CA LEU A 199 8.53 17.07 0.92
C LEU A 199 7.09 17.41 1.32
N SER A 200 6.16 17.27 0.37
CA SER A 200 4.74 17.39 0.68
C SER A 200 4.49 16.31 1.71
N SER A 201 4.09 16.75 2.89
CA SER A 201 3.38 15.92 3.87
C SER A 201 2.55 14.91 3.08
N ALA A 202 2.80 13.61 3.31
CA ALA A 202 2.09 12.55 2.62
C ALA A 202 0.58 12.84 2.68
N GLU A 203 -0.01 13.14 1.52
CA GLU A 203 -1.44 13.32 1.40
C GLU A 203 -2.07 11.95 1.62
N THR A 204 -2.75 11.80 2.76
CA THR A 204 -3.54 10.60 3.05
C THR A 204 -4.57 10.46 1.92
N PRO A 205 -4.61 9.34 1.17
CA PRO A 205 -5.62 9.19 0.14
C PRO A 205 -6.99 9.08 0.81
N SER A 206 -7.84 10.06 0.52
CA SER A 206 -9.27 10.04 0.83
C SER A 206 -9.87 8.71 0.34
N PRO A 207 -10.64 7.99 1.16
CA PRO A 207 -11.30 6.78 0.71
C PRO A 207 -12.31 7.14 -0.40
N GLY A 208 -11.99 6.70 -1.61
CA GLY A 208 -12.86 6.78 -2.76
C GLY A 208 -14.21 6.13 -2.46
N MET A 209 -15.25 6.93 -2.66
CA MET A 209 -16.65 6.59 -2.57
C MET A 209 -16.97 5.44 -3.54
N PHE A 210 -17.06 4.21 -3.03
CA PHE A 210 -17.51 3.07 -3.82
C PHE A 210 -19.01 3.13 -4.03
N GLY A 211 -19.39 2.87 -5.28
CA GLY A 211 -20.74 3.00 -5.81
C GLY A 211 -21.78 2.09 -5.15
N HIS A 212 -23.02 2.53 -5.33
CA HIS A 212 -24.30 1.91 -5.02
C HIS A 212 -24.25 0.40 -4.74
N THR A 213 -24.38 0.06 -3.46
CA THR A 213 -24.78 -1.26 -2.98
C THR A 213 -26.23 -1.52 -3.41
N VAL A 214 -26.44 -2.48 -4.30
CA VAL A 214 -27.76 -3.10 -4.49
C VAL A 214 -28.06 -3.89 -3.22
N GLN A 215 -29.03 -3.40 -2.46
CA GLN A 215 -29.44 -3.94 -1.17
C GLN A 215 -30.28 -5.21 -1.39
N VAL A 216 -29.62 -6.36 -1.56
CA VAL A 216 -30.30 -7.66 -1.45
C VAL A 216 -30.37 -8.02 0.04
N SER A 217 -31.59 -8.13 0.55
CA SER A 217 -31.92 -8.38 1.97
C SER A 217 -30.99 -9.41 2.63
N ARG A 218 -30.24 -8.95 3.64
CA ARG A 218 -29.26 -9.71 4.43
C ARG A 218 -29.85 -10.74 5.40
N THR A 219 -31.17 -10.84 5.50
CA THR A 219 -31.81 -11.61 6.59
C THR A 219 -31.82 -13.12 6.35
N TRP A 220 -31.82 -13.58 5.10
CA TRP A 220 -31.84 -15.02 4.78
C TRP A 220 -30.44 -15.65 4.65
N LEU A 221 -29.42 -14.87 4.29
CA LEU A 221 -28.05 -15.36 4.06
C LEU A 221 -27.27 -15.65 5.35
N MET A 222 -27.57 -14.94 6.45
CA MET A 222 -26.94 -15.18 7.75
C MET A 222 -27.37 -16.50 8.39
N ALA A 223 -28.61 -16.96 8.12
CA ALA A 223 -29.14 -18.20 8.68
C ALA A 223 -28.44 -19.45 8.12
N LEU A 224 -28.05 -19.43 6.83
CA LEU A 224 -27.24 -20.50 6.23
C LEU A 224 -25.76 -20.41 6.61
N TRP A 225 -25.22 -19.21 6.85
CA TRP A 225 -23.82 -19.02 7.24
C TRP A 225 -23.47 -19.61 8.61
N SER A 226 -24.42 -19.64 9.54
CA SER A 226 -24.21 -20.27 10.86
C SER A 226 -24.26 -21.80 10.82
N ALA A 227 -24.86 -22.41 9.80
CA ALA A 227 -25.03 -23.87 9.71
C ALA A 227 -23.82 -24.60 9.09
N VAL A 228 -22.90 -23.87 8.45
CA VAL A 228 -21.74 -24.44 7.72
C VAL A 228 -20.43 -23.83 8.19
N ARG A 229 -20.25 -23.63 9.51
CA ARG A 229 -18.91 -23.38 10.05
C ARG A 229 -18.14 -24.70 10.12
N PRO A 230 -17.03 -24.87 9.38
CA PRO A 230 -16.02 -25.83 9.77
C PRO A 230 -15.28 -25.30 11.00
N ILE A 231 -14.91 -26.24 11.86
CA ILE A 231 -14.11 -26.05 13.07
C ILE A 231 -12.83 -25.28 12.71
N ALA A 232 -12.74 -24.02 13.14
CA ALA A 232 -11.48 -23.27 13.12
C ALA A 232 -10.63 -23.81 14.28
N LEU A 233 -9.47 -24.36 13.92
CA LEU A 233 -8.41 -24.74 14.83
C LEU A 233 -8.01 -23.53 15.69
N ASP A 234 -8.17 -23.72 16.99
CA ASP A 234 -7.59 -22.89 18.04
C ASP A 234 -6.06 -23.07 17.98
N GLN A 235 -5.35 -22.02 17.56
CA GLN A 235 -3.95 -21.83 17.94
C GLN A 235 -3.87 -20.51 18.68
N GLY A 236 -4.06 -20.59 20.00
CA GLY A 236 -3.45 -19.62 20.90
C GLY A 236 -1.94 -19.67 20.74
N HIS A 237 -1.30 -18.50 20.76
CA HIS A 237 -0.02 -18.29 21.43
C HIS A 237 0.08 -16.81 21.84
N SER A 238 0.19 -16.65 23.15
CA SER A 238 0.58 -15.51 23.95
C SER A 238 1.51 -14.48 23.29
N ALA A 239 1.13 -13.21 23.36
CA ALA A 239 2.03 -12.07 23.27
C ALA A 239 2.85 -11.94 24.57
N PRO A 240 4.17 -11.67 24.52
CA PRO A 240 4.87 -11.11 25.65
C PRO A 240 4.88 -9.58 25.56
N GLU A 241 4.53 -8.96 26.68
CA GLU A 241 4.74 -7.54 26.94
C GLU A 241 6.23 -7.21 27.05
N GLY A 242 6.56 -5.98 26.64
CA GLY A 242 7.65 -5.21 27.23
C GLY A 242 9.01 -5.34 26.54
N LEU A 243 9.47 -4.23 25.96
CA LEU A 243 10.87 -3.80 26.02
C LEU A 243 10.93 -2.29 25.73
N SER A 244 11.15 -1.55 26.81
CA SER A 244 11.50 -0.13 26.84
C SER A 244 12.90 0.06 26.25
N CYS A 245 13.06 0.88 25.22
CA CYS A 245 14.37 1.32 24.74
C CYS A 245 14.68 2.70 25.31
N SER A 246 15.53 2.73 26.35
CA SER A 246 16.16 3.94 26.85
C SER A 246 17.40 4.24 26.00
N VAL A 247 17.43 5.42 25.37
CA VAL A 247 18.60 5.95 24.65
C VAL A 247 19.37 6.82 25.63
N PHE A 248 20.66 6.51 25.83
CA PHE A 248 21.65 7.39 26.47
C PHE A 248 22.17 8.41 25.46
#